data_AF-A0A5B8W534-F1
#
_entry.id   AF-A0A5B8W534-F1
#
_cell.length_a   1.000
_cell.length_b   1.000
_cell.length_c   1.000
_cell.angle_alpha   90.00
_cell.angle_beta   90.00
_cell.angle_gamma   90.00
#
_symmetry.space_group_name_H-M   'P 1'
#
loop_
_entity.id
_entity.type
_entity.pdbx_description
1 polymer ?
#
loop_
_entity_poly.entity_id
_entity_poly.type
_entity_poly.pdbx_seq_one_letter_code
_entity_poly.pdbx_strand_id
1 'polypeptide(L)'
;MSFNFLKKLFKNNKAIEYKVSTLLDIKEVDDELLNIFEKLTSEQRIRNVIYHGDSGKKELFPLLKWVIFYDHDRNAKFAALKRIHLFKDNPDLITVLSELPNHVNTRELEPYYSMALSRVGIISLDDFKERIQDAK
;
A
#
# COMPACT_ATOMS: atom_id res chain seq x y z
N MET A 1 -7.63 -16.40 -6.49
CA MET A 1 -8.51 -16.22 -5.32
C MET A 1 -9.95 -16.11 -5.83
N SER A 2 -10.91 -16.94 -5.39
CA SER A 2 -12.26 -16.98 -6.00
C SER A 2 -13.20 -15.94 -5.39
N PHE A 3 -14.09 -15.37 -6.22
CA PHE A 3 -15.11 -14.38 -5.85
C PHE A 3 -16.00 -14.82 -4.67
N ASN A 4 -16.18 -16.13 -4.49
CA ASN A 4 -16.98 -16.72 -3.41
C ASN A 4 -16.31 -16.61 -2.03
N PHE A 5 -14.99 -16.49 -1.97
CA PHE A 5 -14.28 -16.28 -0.71
C PHE A 5 -14.58 -14.88 -0.13
N LEU A 6 -14.65 -13.87 -1.00
CA LEU A 6 -14.94 -12.49 -0.63
C LEU A 6 -16.37 -12.35 -0.08
N LYS A 7 -17.38 -12.93 -0.74
CA LYS A 7 -18.78 -12.89 -0.25
C LYS A 7 -18.97 -13.46 1.16
N LYS A 8 -18.15 -14.45 1.55
CA LYS A 8 -18.28 -15.08 2.86
C LYS A 8 -17.78 -14.18 4.01
N LEU A 9 -16.88 -13.26 3.72
CA LEU A 9 -16.29 -12.32 4.68
C LEU A 9 -17.15 -11.07 4.95
N PHE A 10 -18.09 -10.72 4.07
CA PHE A 10 -18.90 -9.49 4.17
C PHE A 10 -20.35 -9.71 4.64
N LYS A 11 -20.68 -10.92 5.09
CA LYS A 11 -22.06 -11.37 5.31
C LYS A 11 -22.90 -10.59 6.35
N ASN A 12 -22.31 -9.70 7.15
CA ASN A 12 -22.98 -9.11 8.32
C ASN A 12 -23.11 -7.57 8.33
N ASN A 13 -22.85 -6.84 7.25
CA ASN A 13 -23.14 -5.40 7.23
C ASN A 13 -23.41 -4.87 5.81
N LYS A 14 -24.69 -4.72 5.44
CA LYS A 14 -25.12 -4.25 4.11
C LYS A 14 -24.53 -2.88 3.71
N ALA A 15 -24.27 -1.99 4.67
CA ALA A 15 -23.63 -0.69 4.41
C ALA A 15 -22.13 -0.79 4.09
N ILE A 16 -21.46 -1.84 4.60
CA ILE A 16 -20.05 -2.15 4.31
C ILE A 16 -19.95 -2.87 2.97
N GLU A 17 -20.90 -3.76 2.66
CA GLU A 17 -20.94 -4.50 1.40
C GLU A 17 -21.01 -3.55 0.18
N TYR A 18 -21.78 -2.46 0.27
CA TYR A 18 -21.90 -1.44 -0.79
C TYR A 18 -20.66 -0.53 -0.93
N LYS A 19 -19.96 -0.25 0.18
CA LYS A 19 -18.72 0.56 0.20
C LYS A 19 -17.48 -0.23 -0.21
N VAL A 20 -17.48 -1.55 0.02
CA VAL A 20 -16.38 -2.42 -0.42
C VAL A 20 -16.57 -2.83 -1.88
N SER A 21 -17.80 -3.01 -2.37
CA SER A 21 -18.04 -3.29 -3.79
C SER A 21 -17.62 -2.13 -4.71
N THR A 22 -17.73 -0.88 -4.25
CA THR A 22 -17.27 0.31 -4.98
C THR A 22 -15.74 0.38 -5.08
N LEU A 23 -15.02 -0.21 -4.12
CA LEU A 23 -13.56 -0.26 -4.16
C LEU A 23 -13.04 -1.42 -5.02
N LEU A 24 -13.82 -2.46 -5.32
CA LEU A 24 -13.33 -3.57 -6.15
C LEU A 24 -13.09 -3.18 -7.62
N ASP A 25 -13.79 -2.14 -8.11
CA ASP A 25 -13.76 -1.69 -9.51
C ASP A 25 -13.19 -0.26 -9.69
N ILE A 26 -12.13 0.06 -8.94
CA ILE A 26 -11.44 1.36 -9.06
C ILE A 26 -10.83 1.50 -10.46
N LYS A 27 -11.34 2.48 -11.20
CA LYS A 27 -10.78 2.91 -12.49
C LYS A 27 -9.77 4.04 -12.32
N GLU A 28 -9.97 4.88 -11.31
CA GLU A 28 -9.13 6.03 -10.99
C GLU A 28 -9.23 6.32 -9.49
N VAL A 29 -8.14 6.79 -8.89
CA VAL A 29 -8.09 7.18 -7.48
C VAL A 29 -8.21 8.70 -7.40
N ASP A 30 -9.30 9.18 -6.79
CA ASP A 30 -9.57 10.60 -6.56
C ASP A 30 -9.74 10.90 -5.06
N ASP A 31 -9.94 12.18 -4.73
CA ASP A 31 -10.09 12.65 -3.36
C ASP A 31 -11.32 12.04 -2.66
N GLU A 32 -12.41 11.80 -3.39
CA GLU A 32 -13.61 11.18 -2.82
C GLU A 32 -13.31 9.74 -2.37
N LEU A 33 -12.60 8.99 -3.21
CA LEU A 33 -12.19 7.63 -2.90
C LEU A 33 -11.25 7.59 -1.69
N LEU A 34 -10.28 8.49 -1.62
CA LEU A 34 -9.36 8.57 -0.48
C LEU A 34 -10.10 8.92 0.82
N ASN A 35 -11.09 9.83 0.75
CA ASN A 35 -11.97 10.15 1.88
C ASN A 35 -12.83 8.95 2.33
N ILE A 36 -13.27 8.10 1.39
CA ILE A 36 -13.97 6.84 1.73
C ILE A 36 -12.99 5.86 2.36
N PHE A 37 -11.80 5.73 1.81
CA PHE A 37 -10.76 4.82 2.26
C PHE A 37 -10.33 5.12 3.70
N GLU A 38 -10.15 6.39 4.06
CA GLU A 38 -9.79 6.82 5.41
C GLU A 38 -10.82 6.39 6.48
N LYS A 39 -12.11 6.34 6.10
CA LYS A 39 -13.23 5.96 6.99
C LYS A 39 -13.34 4.45 7.19
N LEU A 40 -12.57 3.64 6.46
CA LEU A 40 -12.55 2.19 6.62
C LEU A 40 -11.82 1.82 7.91
N THR A 41 -12.12 0.64 8.44
CA THR A 41 -11.35 0.07 9.55
C THR A 41 -9.93 -0.28 9.10
N SER A 42 -8.99 -0.34 10.04
CA SER A 42 -7.62 -0.83 9.80
C SER A 42 -7.57 -2.11 8.97
N GLU A 43 -8.35 -3.12 9.35
CA GLU A 43 -8.39 -4.40 8.64
C GLU A 43 -8.87 -4.24 7.19
N GLN A 44 -9.88 -3.41 6.98
CA GLN A 44 -10.40 -3.12 5.64
C GLN A 44 -9.38 -2.37 4.79
N ARG A 45 -8.70 -1.35 5.33
CA ARG A 45 -7.66 -0.61 4.60
C ARG A 45 -6.52 -1.52 4.20
N ILE A 46 -6.00 -2.32 5.12
CA ILE A 46 -4.97 -3.33 4.84
C ILE A 46 -5.43 -4.27 3.74
N ARG A 47 -6.64 -4.82 3.82
CA ARG A 47 -7.18 -5.74 2.81
C ARG A 47 -7.29 -5.09 1.44
N ASN A 48 -7.76 -3.85 1.36
CA ASN A 48 -7.87 -3.10 0.11
C ASN A 48 -6.48 -2.80 -0.47
N VAL A 49 -5.52 -2.37 0.35
CA VAL A 49 -4.12 -2.16 -0.08
C VAL A 49 -3.51 -3.44 -0.62
N ILE A 50 -3.77 -4.57 0.03
CA ILE A 50 -3.31 -5.87 -0.44
C ILE A 50 -3.91 -6.17 -1.81
N TYR A 51 -5.24 -6.14 -1.91
CA TYR A 51 -5.97 -6.49 -3.12
C TYR A 51 -5.60 -5.59 -4.32
N HIS A 52 -5.60 -4.27 -4.12
CA HIS A 52 -5.27 -3.30 -5.16
C HIS A 52 -3.79 -3.26 -5.49
N GLY A 53 -2.93 -3.29 -4.47
CA GLY A 53 -1.48 -3.28 -4.66
C GLY A 53 -0.98 -4.51 -5.41
N ASP A 54 -1.55 -5.71 -5.15
CA ASP A 54 -1.17 -6.94 -5.84
C ASP A 54 -1.55 -6.94 -7.33
N SER A 55 -2.44 -6.02 -7.76
CA SER A 55 -2.82 -5.92 -9.18
C SER A 55 -1.77 -5.21 -10.05
N GLY A 56 -0.90 -4.37 -9.46
CA GLY A 56 0.10 -3.57 -10.18
C GLY A 56 -0.45 -2.58 -11.21
N LYS A 57 -1.77 -2.34 -11.24
CA LYS A 57 -2.40 -1.41 -12.19
C LYS A 57 -1.99 0.03 -11.87
N LYS A 58 -1.40 0.74 -12.84
CA LYS A 58 -0.84 2.08 -12.65
C LYS A 58 -1.82 3.09 -12.03
N GLU A 59 -3.11 2.95 -12.31
CA GLU A 59 -4.18 3.82 -11.83
C GLU A 59 -4.37 3.73 -10.30
N LEU A 60 -3.85 2.67 -9.67
CA LEU A 60 -3.90 2.45 -8.23
C LEU A 60 -2.64 2.91 -7.49
N PHE A 61 -1.64 3.40 -8.23
CA PHE A 61 -0.43 3.96 -7.61
C PHE A 61 -0.73 5.11 -6.63
N PRO A 62 -1.65 6.07 -6.93
CA PRO A 62 -1.97 7.14 -6.00
C PRO A 62 -2.51 6.64 -4.66
N LEU A 63 -3.26 5.53 -4.64
CA LEU A 63 -3.74 4.92 -3.40
C LEU A 63 -2.57 4.43 -2.54
N LEU A 64 -1.63 3.67 -3.12
CA LEU A 64 -0.48 3.18 -2.36
C LEU A 64 0.43 4.33 -1.89
N LYS A 65 0.64 5.34 -2.74
CA LYS A 65 1.35 6.56 -2.37
C LYS A 65 0.68 7.21 -1.17
N TRP A 66 -0.63 7.45 -1.23
CA TRP A 66 -1.38 8.04 -0.13
C TRP A 66 -1.23 7.24 1.16
N VAL A 67 -1.37 5.91 1.08
CA VAL A 67 -1.25 5.04 2.26
C VAL A 67 0.13 5.15 2.92
N ILE A 68 1.21 5.13 2.11
CA ILE A 68 2.59 5.22 2.61
C ILE A 68 2.82 6.54 3.37
N PHE A 69 2.36 7.66 2.82
CA PHE A 69 2.57 8.97 3.44
C PHE A 69 1.61 9.23 4.60
N TYR A 70 0.32 8.95 4.44
CA TYR A 70 -0.72 9.55 5.29
C TYR A 70 -1.53 8.57 6.14
N ASP A 71 -1.53 7.26 5.85
CA ASP A 71 -2.34 6.33 6.67
C ASP A 71 -1.78 6.24 8.10
N HIS A 72 -2.63 6.35 9.11
CA HIS A 72 -2.19 6.27 10.51
C HIS A 72 -1.83 4.84 10.94
N ASP A 73 -2.28 3.82 10.21
CA ASP A 73 -2.01 2.42 10.53
C ASP A 73 -0.69 1.95 9.90
N ARG A 74 0.30 1.70 10.76
CA ARG A 74 1.61 1.16 10.34
C ARG A 74 1.49 -0.13 9.53
N ASN A 75 0.53 -1.01 9.82
CA ASN A 75 0.34 -2.25 9.07
C ASN A 75 -0.19 -1.98 7.65
N ALA A 76 -0.99 -0.93 7.46
CA ALA A 76 -1.41 -0.49 6.12
C ALA A 76 -0.21 0.07 5.34
N LYS A 77 0.63 0.91 5.98
CA LYS A 77 1.90 1.38 5.39
C LYS A 77 2.81 0.23 4.98
N PHE A 78 3.00 -0.75 5.85
CA PHE A 78 3.76 -1.96 5.56
C PHE A 78 3.17 -2.73 4.37
N ALA A 79 1.85 -2.92 4.34
CA ALA A 79 1.18 -3.60 3.23
C ALA A 79 1.42 -2.89 1.89
N ALA A 80 1.42 -1.55 1.88
CA ALA A 80 1.70 -0.75 0.69
C ALA A 80 3.18 -0.84 0.27
N LEU A 81 4.12 -0.65 1.19
CA LEU A 81 5.56 -0.76 0.92
C LEU A 81 5.95 -2.13 0.36
N LYS A 82 5.34 -3.22 0.85
CA LYS A 82 5.59 -4.57 0.31
C LYS A 82 5.19 -4.73 -1.15
N ARG A 83 4.32 -3.86 -1.68
CA ARG A 83 3.69 -3.97 -3.01
C ARG A 83 4.09 -2.87 -3.97
N ILE A 84 4.61 -1.75 -3.48
CA ILE A 84 4.90 -0.56 -4.29
C ILE A 84 5.85 -0.85 -5.47
N HIS A 85 6.75 -1.82 -5.34
CA HIS A 85 7.62 -2.30 -6.43
C HIS A 85 6.86 -2.90 -7.63
N LEU A 86 5.61 -3.32 -7.47
CA LEU A 86 4.75 -3.79 -8.58
C LEU A 86 4.37 -2.65 -9.53
N PHE A 87 4.62 -1.40 -9.15
CA PHE A 87 4.36 -0.19 -9.92
C PHE A 87 5.65 0.38 -10.54
N LYS A 88 6.67 -0.46 -10.78
CA LYS A 88 7.99 -0.04 -11.28
C LYS A 88 7.98 0.77 -12.58
N ASP A 89 6.93 0.63 -13.38
CA ASP A 89 6.77 1.37 -14.64
C ASP A 89 6.12 2.75 -14.41
N ASN A 90 5.72 3.09 -13.19
CA ASN A 90 5.24 4.42 -12.84
C ASN A 90 6.44 5.38 -12.68
N PRO A 91 6.47 6.51 -13.43
CA PRO A 91 7.61 7.42 -13.42
C PRO A 91 7.89 8.06 -12.06
N ASP A 92 6.87 8.18 -11.20
CA ASP A 92 6.98 8.85 -9.90
C ASP A 92 7.48 7.92 -8.78
N LEU A 93 7.59 6.61 -9.03
CA LEU A 93 7.91 5.64 -7.99
C LEU A 93 9.24 5.94 -7.29
N ILE A 94 10.28 6.20 -8.08
CA ILE A 94 11.64 6.44 -7.56
C ILE A 94 11.65 7.70 -6.70
N THR A 95 11.01 8.77 -7.17
CA THR A 95 10.85 10.03 -6.43
C THR A 95 10.12 9.78 -5.11
N VAL A 96 8.98 9.08 -5.13
CA VAL A 96 8.19 8.75 -3.94
C VAL A 96 9.02 8.03 -2.87
N LEU A 97 9.80 7.03 -3.27
CA LEU A 97 10.61 6.26 -2.32
C LEU A 97 11.84 7.03 -1.82
N SER A 98 12.42 7.89 -2.65
CA SER A 98 13.60 8.69 -2.29
C SER A 98 13.25 9.85 -1.36
N GLU A 99 12.05 10.42 -1.49
CA GLU A 99 11.58 11.54 -0.67
C GLU A 99 10.92 11.09 0.64
N LEU A 100 10.53 9.82 0.77
CA LEU A 100 9.84 9.31 1.97
C LEU A 100 10.52 9.67 3.31
N PRO A 101 11.86 9.62 3.46
CA PRO A 101 12.55 10.02 4.70
C PRO A 101 12.34 11.48 5.11
N ASN A 102 11.98 12.36 4.17
CA ASN A 102 11.72 13.77 4.45
C ASN A 102 10.32 14.00 5.05
N HIS A 103 9.43 13.03 4.94
CA HIS A 103 8.02 13.16 5.35
C HIS A 103 7.65 12.22 6.50
N VAL A 104 8.33 11.10 6.64
CA VAL A 104 7.99 10.04 7.61
C VAL A 104 9.27 9.49 8.24
N ASN A 105 9.21 9.15 9.53
CA ASN A 105 10.28 8.41 10.21
C ASN A 105 10.40 6.99 9.62
N THR A 106 11.29 6.80 8.65
CA THR A 106 11.43 5.53 7.91
C THR A 106 11.95 4.39 8.78
N ARG A 107 12.55 4.67 9.95
CA ARG A 107 12.94 3.61 10.90
C ARG A 107 11.75 2.80 11.39
N GLU A 108 10.58 3.45 11.54
CA GLU A 108 9.33 2.76 11.91
C GLU A 108 8.73 1.96 10.75
N LEU A 109 9.22 2.22 9.53
CA LEU A 109 8.78 1.57 8.30
C LEU A 109 9.70 0.41 7.88
N GLU A 110 10.81 0.19 8.59
CA GLU A 110 11.67 -0.96 8.38
C GLU A 110 11.04 -2.27 8.88
N PRO A 111 11.33 -3.41 8.22
CA PRO A 111 12.29 -3.60 7.13
C PRO A 111 11.72 -3.32 5.73
N TYR A 112 10.44 -2.91 5.66
CA TYR A 112 9.71 -2.89 4.38
C TYR A 112 10.08 -1.71 3.51
N TYR A 113 10.52 -0.60 4.09
CA TYR A 113 11.07 0.52 3.33
C TYR A 113 12.34 0.12 2.58
N SER A 114 13.35 -0.41 3.27
CA SER A 114 14.58 -0.86 2.60
C SER A 114 14.33 -2.01 1.61
N MET A 115 13.36 -2.90 1.89
CA MET A 115 12.94 -3.92 0.94
C MET A 115 12.33 -3.30 -0.34
N ALA A 116 11.51 -2.26 -0.22
CA ALA A 116 10.94 -1.56 -1.36
C ALA A 116 12.03 -0.91 -2.22
N LEU A 117 12.96 -0.17 -1.59
CA LEU A 117 14.12 0.44 -2.26
C LEU A 117 14.94 -0.57 -3.06
N SER A 118 15.24 -1.73 -2.44
CA SER A 118 16.02 -2.78 -3.08
C SER A 118 15.30 -3.39 -4.29
N ARG A 119 13.98 -3.64 -4.17
CA ARG A 119 13.19 -4.22 -5.27
C ARG A 119 13.06 -3.32 -6.49
N VAL A 120 13.20 -2.00 -6.32
CA VAL A 120 13.18 -1.04 -7.44
C VAL A 120 14.58 -0.62 -7.88
N GLY A 121 15.64 -1.18 -7.27
CA GLY A 121 17.02 -0.91 -7.64
C GLY A 121 17.59 0.43 -7.15
N ILE A 122 16.95 1.09 -6.17
CA ILE A 122 17.52 2.32 -5.57
C ILE A 122 18.72 1.99 -4.67
N ILE A 123 18.67 0.84 -3.99
CA ILE A 123 19.78 0.30 -3.20
C ILE A 123 20.10 -1.12 -3.65
N SER A 124 21.34 -1.56 -3.44
CA SER A 124 21.72 -2.94 -3.73
C SER A 124 21.10 -3.93 -2.72
N LEU A 125 21.15 -5.21 -3.05
CA LEU A 125 20.73 -6.26 -2.11
C LEU A 125 21.64 -6.32 -0.87
N ASP A 126 22.92 -5.97 -1.01
CA ASP A 126 23.87 -5.98 0.09
C ASP A 126 23.64 -4.77 1.01
N ASP A 127 23.39 -3.58 0.45
CA ASP A 127 22.95 -2.41 1.24
C ASP A 127 21.68 -2.71 2.04
N PHE A 128 20.73 -3.44 1.44
CA PHE A 128 19.53 -3.88 2.13
C PHE A 128 19.88 -4.78 3.32
N LYS A 129 20.73 -5.79 3.14
CA LYS A 129 21.11 -6.72 4.22
C LYS A 129 21.78 -5.98 5.38
N GLU A 130 22.68 -5.03 5.07
CA GLU A 130 23.38 -4.22 6.09
C GLU A 130 22.38 -3.40 6.91
N ARG A 131 21.48 -2.67 6.25
CA ARG A 131 20.46 -1.85 6.94
C ARG A 131 19.55 -2.65 7.87
N ILE A 132 19.17 -3.87 7.49
CA ILE A 132 18.30 -4.71 8.33
C ILE A 132 19.08 -5.36 9.48
N GLN A 133 20.40 -5.53 9.37
CA GLN A 133 21.24 -6.00 10.48
C GLN A 133 21.39 -4.93 11.56
N ASP A 134 21.58 -3.67 11.17
CA ASP A 134 21.75 -2.53 12.07
C ASP A 134 20.44 -2.04 12.71
N ALA A 135 19.29 -2.44 12.17
CA ALA A 135 17.97 -2.10 12.70
C ALA A 135 17.52 -3.01 13.87
N LYS A 136 18.34 -3.98 14.29
CA LYS A 136 18.11 -4.87 15.44
C LYS A 136 18.73 -4.32 16.72
#